data_AF-A0A549ST01-F1
#
_entry.id   AF-A0A549ST01-F1
#
_cell.length_a   1.000
_cell.length_b   1.000
_cell.length_c   1.000
_cell.angle_alpha   90.00
_cell.angle_beta   90.00
_cell.angle_gamma   90.00
#
_symmetry.space_group_name_H-M   'P 1'
#
loop_
_entity.id
_entity.type
_entity.pdbx_description
1 polymer ?
#
loop_
_entity_poly.entity_id
_entity_poly.type
_entity_poly.pdbx_seq_one_letter_code
_entity_poly.pdbx_strand_id
1 'polypeptide(L)'
;MSDPFGFATANRVAAKIAEIKPEAEKGAEPPLTALDKAADQLGFHSREADETKLVRRRREVGAGAQLNVKCPIPVYNRFIRFCDQERLPYWEGIERLLDLAEVSKTGERKR
;
A
#
# COMPACT_ATOMS: atom_id res chain seq x y z
N MET A 1 -47.55 5.56 -43.02
CA MET A 1 -48.01 5.36 -41.64
C MET A 1 -46.80 5.51 -40.75
N SER A 2 -46.67 6.68 -40.10
CA SER A 2 -45.49 7.10 -39.33
C SER A 2 -45.61 6.62 -37.88
N ASP A 3 -44.53 6.06 -37.36
CA ASP A 3 -44.44 5.39 -36.06
C ASP A 3 -44.63 6.42 -34.90
N PRO A 4 -45.79 6.44 -34.21
CA PRO A 4 -46.20 7.57 -33.36
C PRO A 4 -45.50 7.63 -32.00
N PHE A 5 -44.77 6.57 -31.61
CA PHE A 5 -44.12 6.44 -30.30
C PHE A 5 -42.58 6.30 -30.36
N GLY A 6 -41.98 6.42 -31.54
CA GLY A 6 -40.52 6.53 -31.69
C GLY A 6 -39.70 5.25 -31.43
N PHE A 7 -40.33 4.09 -31.28
CA PHE A 7 -39.64 2.83 -31.00
C PHE A 7 -38.79 2.30 -32.18
N ALA A 8 -39.09 2.70 -33.43
CA ALA A 8 -38.21 2.40 -34.57
C ALA A 8 -36.79 2.99 -34.41
N THR A 9 -36.64 4.12 -33.71
CA THR A 9 -35.32 4.72 -33.43
C THR A 9 -34.55 3.90 -32.40
N ALA A 10 -35.24 3.40 -31.37
CA ALA A 10 -34.64 2.52 -30.35
C ALA A 10 -34.10 1.22 -30.97
N ASN A 11 -34.84 0.62 -31.90
CA ASN A 11 -34.40 -0.59 -32.61
C ASN A 11 -33.17 -0.35 -33.50
N ARG A 12 -33.05 0.84 -34.11
CA ARG A 12 -31.86 1.22 -34.90
C ARG A 12 -30.63 1.45 -34.02
N VAL A 13 -30.81 1.98 -32.82
CA VAL A 13 -29.72 2.16 -31.84
C VAL A 13 -29.27 0.80 -31.30
N ALA A 14 -30.22 -0.09 -30.96
CA ALA A 14 -29.90 -1.45 -30.54
C ALA A 14 -29.11 -2.24 -31.61
N ALA A 15 -29.47 -2.09 -32.89
CA ALA A 15 -28.74 -2.70 -34.00
C ALA A 15 -27.30 -2.16 -34.12
N LYS A 16 -27.09 -0.86 -33.94
CA LYS A 16 -25.75 -0.24 -33.96
C LYS A 16 -24.87 -0.68 -32.78
N ILE A 17 -25.46 -0.89 -31.61
CA ILE A 17 -24.74 -1.37 -30.43
C ILE A 17 -24.32 -2.84 -30.61
N ALA A 18 -25.16 -3.65 -31.25
CA ALA A 18 -24.84 -5.05 -31.54
C ALA A 18 -23.67 -5.25 -32.52
N GLU A 19 -23.36 -4.22 -33.33
CA GLU A 19 -22.22 -4.23 -34.27
C GLU A 19 -20.88 -3.89 -33.61
N ILE A 20 -20.88 -3.37 -32.37
CA ILE A 20 -19.67 -3.05 -31.61
C ILE A 20 -19.05 -4.38 -31.16
N LYS A 21 -18.14 -4.91 -31.97
CA LYS A 21 -17.29 -6.02 -31.58
C LYS A 21 -16.22 -5.50 -30.63
N PRO A 22 -15.93 -6.20 -29.52
CA PRO A 22 -14.79 -5.84 -28.68
C PRO A 22 -13.53 -5.87 -29.55
N GLU A 23 -12.69 -4.84 -29.41
CA GLU A 23 -11.36 -4.79 -30.02
C GLU A 23 -10.64 -6.09 -29.65
N ALA A 24 -10.09 -6.78 -30.65
CA ALA A 24 -9.38 -8.04 -30.44
C ALA A 24 -8.31 -7.82 -29.37
N GLU A 25 -8.22 -8.77 -28.42
CA GLU A 25 -7.27 -8.73 -27.31
C GLU A 25 -5.90 -8.35 -27.86
N LYS A 26 -5.43 -7.14 -27.48
CA LYS A 26 -4.07 -6.70 -27.71
C LYS A 26 -3.18 -7.86 -27.26
N GLY A 27 -2.44 -8.43 -28.21
CA GLY A 27 -1.65 -9.64 -27.97
C GLY A 27 -0.85 -9.53 -26.68
N ALA A 28 -0.69 -10.66 -25.99
CA ALA A 28 -0.07 -10.77 -24.68
C ALA A 28 1.08 -9.77 -24.51
N GLU A 29 0.88 -8.78 -23.65
CA GLU A 29 1.92 -7.82 -23.34
C GLU A 29 3.16 -8.59 -22.87
N PRO A 30 4.35 -8.25 -23.39
CA PRO A 30 5.57 -8.94 -22.98
C PRO A 30 5.70 -8.84 -21.46
N PRO A 31 6.20 -9.89 -20.79
CA PRO A 31 6.34 -9.87 -19.34
C PRO A 31 7.17 -8.67 -18.92
N LEU A 32 6.69 -7.90 -17.94
CA LEU A 32 7.33 -6.65 -17.48
C LEU A 32 8.83 -6.84 -17.20
N THR A 33 9.21 -7.99 -16.65
CA THR A 33 10.60 -8.37 -16.37
C THR A 33 11.50 -8.44 -17.61
N ALA A 34 10.95 -8.72 -18.79
CA ALA A 34 11.69 -8.68 -20.05
C ALA A 34 11.85 -7.24 -20.57
N LEU A 35 10.87 -6.36 -20.31
CA LEU A 35 10.94 -4.94 -20.66
C LEU A 35 11.99 -4.22 -19.79
N ASP A 36 12.00 -4.51 -18.49
CA ASP A 36 12.97 -3.92 -17.55
C ASP A 36 14.41 -4.28 -17.93
N LYS A 37 14.65 -5.55 -18.31
CA LYS A 37 15.96 -6.00 -18.80
C LYS A 37 16.42 -5.28 -20.06
N ALA A 38 15.50 -5.02 -20.99
CA ALA A 38 15.80 -4.29 -22.22
C ALA A 38 16.08 -2.80 -21.93
N ALA A 39 15.35 -2.21 -20.97
CA ALA A 39 15.56 -0.85 -20.51
C ALA A 39 16.93 -0.68 -19.83
N ASP A 40 17.32 -1.61 -18.96
CA ASP A 40 18.63 -1.61 -18.30
C ASP A 40 19.79 -1.70 -19.30
N GLN A 41 19.67 -2.52 -20.34
CA GLN A 41 20.67 -2.63 -21.41
C GLN A 41 20.87 -1.31 -22.17
N LEU A 42 19.85 -0.46 -22.21
CA LEU A 42 19.88 0.85 -22.84
C LEU A 42 20.21 1.99 -21.85
N GLY A 43 20.56 1.65 -20.61
CA GLY A 43 20.92 2.62 -19.57
C GLY A 43 19.73 3.31 -18.89
N PHE A 44 18.51 2.82 -19.12
CA PHE A 44 17.32 3.27 -18.41
C PHE A 44 17.17 2.47 -17.11
N HIS A 45 17.97 2.84 -16.11
CA HIS A 45 17.84 2.28 -14.77
C HIS A 45 16.64 2.88 -14.04
N SER A 46 15.83 2.03 -13.40
CA SER A 46 14.75 2.47 -12.52
C SER A 46 15.31 3.30 -11.36
N ARG A 47 14.67 4.45 -11.09
CA ARG A 47 14.99 5.33 -9.96
C ARG A 47 14.06 5.12 -8.77
N GLU A 48 13.10 4.21 -8.91
CA GLU A 48 12.26 3.81 -7.79
C GLU A 48 13.15 3.06 -6.81
N ALA A 49 13.23 3.55 -5.58
CA ALA A 49 13.89 2.81 -4.53
C ALA A 49 13.12 1.49 -4.35
N ASP A 50 13.83 0.36 -4.28
CA ASP A 50 13.33 -0.97 -3.87
C ASP A 50 12.78 -0.99 -2.42
N GLU A 51 12.38 0.16 -1.90
CA GLU A 51 11.61 0.34 -0.68
C GLU A 51 10.17 -0.10 -0.95
N THR A 52 10.03 -1.40 -1.27
CA THR A 52 8.80 -2.12 -0.97
C THR A 52 8.51 -1.87 0.50
N LYS A 53 7.58 -0.94 0.77
CA LYS A 53 7.04 -0.73 2.11
C LYS A 53 6.60 -2.10 2.59
N LEU A 54 7.36 -2.67 3.52
CA LEU A 54 7.00 -3.89 4.22
C LEU A 54 5.70 -3.59 4.98
N VAL A 55 4.56 -3.84 4.34
CA VAL A 55 3.25 -3.69 4.96
C VAL A 55 3.12 -4.79 6.01
N ARG A 56 3.58 -4.50 7.22
CA ARG A 56 3.34 -5.35 8.38
C ARG A 56 1.83 -5.43 8.59
N ARG A 57 1.29 -6.64 8.48
CA ARG A 57 -0.13 -6.99 8.68
C ARG A 57 -0.62 -6.30 9.96
N ARG A 58 -1.58 -5.37 9.82
CA ARG A 58 -2.14 -4.60 10.92
C ARG A 58 -2.84 -5.55 11.88
N ARG A 59 -2.24 -5.83 13.05
CA ARG A 59 -3.01 -6.37 14.18
C ARG A 59 -4.01 -5.31 14.60
N GLU A 60 -5.27 -5.69 14.79
CA GLU A 60 -6.28 -4.82 15.39
C GLU A 60 -5.89 -4.59 16.85
N VAL A 61 -5.18 -3.49 17.07
CA VAL A 61 -4.99 -2.93 18.41
C VAL A 61 -6.29 -2.17 18.72
N GLY A 62 -6.82 -2.30 19.94
CA GLY A 62 -8.09 -1.67 20.36
C GLY A 62 -8.06 -0.14 20.34
N ALA A 63 -8.76 0.54 21.25
CA ALA A 63 -8.75 2.00 21.31
C ALA A 63 -7.31 2.53 21.47
N GLY A 64 -6.79 3.15 20.40
CA GLY A 64 -5.42 3.65 20.32
C GLY A 64 -5.35 5.17 20.46
N ALA A 65 -4.36 5.66 21.20
CA ALA A 65 -4.01 7.08 21.26
C ALA A 65 -2.78 7.36 20.39
N GLN A 66 -2.72 8.54 19.77
CA GLN A 66 -1.57 8.95 18.96
C GLN A 66 -0.52 9.65 19.83
N LEU A 67 0.73 9.16 19.77
CA LEU A 67 1.88 9.77 20.43
C LEU A 67 2.80 10.40 19.38
N ASN A 68 2.99 11.72 19.46
CA ASN A 68 3.91 12.47 18.61
C ASN A 68 5.10 12.95 19.44
N VAL A 69 6.31 12.48 19.11
CA VAL A 69 7.55 12.84 19.83
C VAL A 69 8.60 13.35 18.86
N LYS A 70 9.26 14.45 19.22
CA LYS A 70 10.50 14.89 18.56
C LYS A 70 11.69 14.40 19.36
N CYS A 71 12.64 13.74 18.69
CA CYS A 71 13.87 13.28 19.31
C CYS A 71 15.05 13.45 18.33
N PRO A 72 16.31 13.47 18.82
CA PRO A 72 17.47 13.49 17.96
C PRO A 72 17.51 12.28 17.02
N ILE A 73 17.94 12.50 15.76
CA ILE A 73 18.03 11.47 14.72
C ILE A 73 18.74 10.19 15.20
N PRO A 74 19.87 10.26 15.95
CA PRO A 74 20.54 9.05 16.42
C PRO A 74 19.68 8.20 17.35
N VAL A 75 18.87 8.83 18.20
CA VAL A 75 17.98 8.15 19.15
C VAL A 75 16.83 7.49 18.40
N TYR A 76 16.24 8.20 17.44
CA TYR A 76 15.17 7.70 16.58
C TYR A 76 15.61 6.44 15.81
N ASN A 77 16.76 6.52 15.14
CA ASN A 77 17.29 5.41 14.35
C ASN A 77 17.64 4.20 15.22
N ARG A 78 18.17 4.43 16.44
CA ARG A 78 18.44 3.35 17.40
C ARG A 78 17.15 2.63 17.82
N PHE A 79 16.08 3.38 18.06
CA PHE A 79 14.79 2.82 18.44
C PHE A 79 14.14 2.00 17.32
N ILE A 80 14.18 2.48 16.07
CA ILE A 80 13.67 1.72 14.92
C ILE A 80 14.43 0.39 14.79
N ARG A 81 15.77 0.44 14.82
CA ARG A 81 16.59 -0.78 14.70
C ARG A 81 16.29 -1.80 15.80
N PHE A 82 16.07 -1.35 17.03
CA PHE A 82 15.65 -2.20 18.13
C PHE A 82 14.32 -2.90 17.83
N CYS A 83 13.32 -2.16 17.36
CA CYS A 83 12.02 -2.73 17.00
C CYS A 83 12.10 -3.70 15.80
N ASP A 84 12.98 -3.43 14.84
CA ASP A 84 13.19 -4.30 13.69
C ASP A 84 13.86 -5.62 14.05
N GLN A 85 14.89 -5.58 14.90
CA GLN A 85 15.61 -6.77 15.38
C GLN A 85 14.68 -7.71 16.16
N GLU A 86 13.86 -7.15 17.04
CA GLU A 86 12.91 -7.91 17.86
C GLU A 86 11.61 -8.26 17.08
N ARG A 87 11.47 -7.76 15.85
CA ARG A 87 10.25 -7.88 15.01
C ARG A 87 8.98 -7.38 15.70
N LEU A 88 9.13 -6.34 16.52
CA LEU A 88 8.04 -5.73 17.29
C LEU A 88 7.46 -4.50 16.55
N PRO A 89 6.14 -4.25 16.67
CA PRO A 89 5.58 -2.94 16.39
C PRO A 89 6.10 -1.91 17.41
N TYR A 90 6.14 -0.63 17.00
CA TYR A 90 6.75 0.42 17.82
C TYR A 90 6.10 0.59 19.20
N TRP A 91 4.79 0.37 19.34
CA TRP A 91 4.13 0.47 20.64
C TRP A 91 4.56 -0.67 21.60
N GLU A 92 4.78 -1.89 21.11
CA GLU A 92 5.35 -3.00 21.91
C GLU A 92 6.82 -2.71 22.26
N GLY A 93 7.55 -2.05 21.36
CA GLY A 93 8.90 -1.56 21.65
C GLY A 93 8.92 -0.53 22.78
N ILE A 94 7.92 0.36 22.84
CA ILE A 94 7.74 1.31 23.95
C ILE A 94 7.36 0.56 25.23
N GLU A 95 6.41 -0.38 25.17
CA GLU A 95 5.99 -1.18 26.32
C GLU A 95 7.18 -1.92 26.95
N ARG A 96 8.01 -2.59 26.14
CA ARG A 96 9.25 -3.23 26.60
C ARG A 96 10.21 -2.25 27.29
N LEU A 97 10.35 -1.03 26.77
CA LEU A 97 11.19 0.00 27.41
C LEU A 97 10.61 0.47 28.74
N LEU A 98 9.28 0.56 28.86
CA LEU A 98 8.60 0.92 30.11
C LEU A 98 8.71 -0.19 31.16
N ASP A 99 8.58 -1.45 30.75
CA ASP A 99 8.77 -2.62 31.60
C ASP A 99 10.21 -2.69 32.14
N LEU A 100 11.21 -2.45 31.27
CA LEU A 100 12.62 -2.37 31.66
C LEU A 100 12.92 -1.19 32.60
N ALA A 101 12.18 -0.10 32.47
CA ALA A 101 12.27 1.05 33.35
C ALA A 101 11.45 0.87 34.65
N GLU A 102 10.86 -0.31 34.86
CA GLU A 102 10.03 -0.68 36.01
C GLU A 102 8.87 0.30 36.26
N VAL A 103 8.32 0.84 35.17
CA VAL A 103 7.19 1.77 35.18
C VAL A 103 5.88 0.96 35.18
N SER A 104 5.01 1.21 36.15
CA SER A 104 3.70 0.59 36.23
C SER A 104 2.77 1.10 35.12
N LYS A 105 1.65 0.40 34.90
CA LYS A 105 0.60 0.83 33.96
C LYS A 105 -0.02 2.20 34.30
N THR A 106 0.15 2.67 35.53
CA THR A 106 -0.29 4.00 35.99
C THR A 106 0.79 5.07 35.84
N GLY A 107 2.01 4.71 35.41
CA GLY A 107 3.14 5.63 35.25
C GLY A 107 4.03 5.77 36.49
N GLU A 108 3.78 5.00 37.55
CA GLU A 108 4.57 5.03 38.78
C GLU A 108 5.79 4.12 38.67
N ARG A 109 6.96 4.59 39.09
CA ARG A 109 8.13 3.70 39.21
C ARG A 109 7.95 2.78 40.41
N LYS A 110 8.13 1.48 40.20
CA LYS A 110 8.31 0.55 41.31
C LYS A 110 9.61 0.92 42.02
N ARG A 111 9.51 1.19 43.32
CA ARG A 111 10.64 1.50 44.20
C ARG A 111 11.07 0.25 44.95
#